data_AF-A0A9D6SGW4-F1
#
_entry.id   AF-A0A9D6SGW4-F1
#
_cell.length_a   1.000
_cell.length_b   1.000
_cell.length_c   1.000
_cell.angle_alpha   90.00
_cell.angle_beta   90.00
_cell.angle_gamma   90.00
#
_symmetry.space_group_name_H-M   'P 1'
#
loop_
_entity.id
_entity.type
_entity.pdbx_description
1 polymer ?
#
loop_
_entity_poly.entity_id
_entity_poly.type
_entity_poly.pdbx_seq_one_letter_code
_entity_poly.pdbx_strand_id
1 'polypeptide(L)'
;MNGEKGSIYFDLEDVHQLQYFSHDEPAHLQGWRTILVTGSENPYMANWWVPGCVIGYEHTFVNALADFLKGVEKGERLRPDFRDALETQAIAEAVFESTATGQRVNPAA
;
A
#
# COMPACT_ATOMS: atom_id res chain seq x y z
N MET A 1 -4.53 -2.09 -9.52
CA MET A 1 -5.13 -0.77 -9.77
C MET A 1 -4.89 -0.37 -11.22
N ASN A 2 -5.90 0.16 -11.90
CA ASN A 2 -5.79 0.60 -13.30
C ASN A 2 -6.22 2.07 -13.40
N GLY A 3 -5.43 2.88 -14.09
CA GLY A 3 -5.71 4.29 -14.34
C GLY A 3 -5.42 4.66 -15.80
N GLU A 4 -5.77 5.90 -16.17
CA GLU A 4 -5.62 6.40 -17.54
C GLU A 4 -4.18 6.31 -18.07
N LYS A 5 -3.18 6.51 -17.20
CA LYS A 5 -1.76 6.56 -17.56
C LYS A 5 -0.99 5.27 -17.33
N GLY A 6 -1.62 4.27 -16.71
CA GLY A 6 -0.94 3.02 -16.38
C GLY A 6 -1.63 2.23 -15.29
N SER A 7 -0.99 1.13 -14.94
CA SER A 7 -1.51 0.17 -13.97
C SER A 7 -0.43 -0.29 -13.00
N ILE A 8 -0.87 -0.64 -11.80
CA ILE A 8 -0.01 -1.18 -10.74
C ILE A 8 -0.64 -2.48 -10.23
N TYR A 9 0.18 -3.49 -9.99
CA TYR A 9 -0.21 -4.73 -9.32
C TYR A 9 0.75 -5.02 -8.17
N PHE A 10 0.20 -5.54 -7.07
CA PHE A 10 0.92 -5.92 -5.87
C PHE A 10 0.35 -7.23 -5.35
N ASP A 11 1.23 -8.11 -4.89
CA ASP A 11 0.93 -9.38 -4.25
C ASP A 11 1.68 -9.45 -2.93
N LEU A 12 1.00 -9.83 -1.85
CA LEU A 12 1.63 -9.96 -0.54
C LEU A 12 2.58 -11.18 -0.49
N GLU A 13 2.32 -12.22 -1.28
CA GLU A 13 3.21 -13.39 -1.35
C GLU A 13 4.57 -13.03 -1.98
N ASP A 14 4.59 -12.02 -2.86
CA ASP A 14 5.78 -11.42 -3.47
C ASP A 14 5.99 -9.97 -3.00
N VAL A 15 5.95 -9.73 -1.68
CA VAL A 15 5.96 -8.37 -1.06
C VAL A 15 7.07 -7.43 -1.53
N HIS A 16 8.17 -7.96 -2.05
CA HIS A 16 9.35 -7.24 -2.53
C HIS A 16 9.27 -6.87 -4.03
N GLN A 17 8.18 -7.21 -4.72
CA GLN A 17 7.97 -6.91 -6.13
C GLN A 17 6.77 -5.99 -6.31
N LEU A 18 6.99 -4.91 -7.05
CA LEU A 18 5.93 -4.03 -7.53
C LEU A 18 5.84 -4.14 -9.06
N GLN A 19 4.68 -4.53 -9.57
CA GLN A 19 4.44 -4.63 -11.00
C GLN A 19 3.87 -3.30 -11.52
N TYR A 20 4.48 -2.75 -12.57
CA TYR A 20 4.06 -1.47 -13.15
C TYR A 20 3.91 -1.56 -14.68
N PHE A 21 2.83 -1.00 -15.20
CA PHE A 21 2.53 -0.87 -16.62
C PHE A 21 2.35 0.61 -16.96
N SER A 22 3.05 1.11 -18.00
CA SER A 22 2.98 2.51 -18.43
C SER A 22 2.26 2.62 -19.77
N HIS A 23 1.27 3.51 -19.89
CA HIS A 23 0.60 3.81 -21.16
C HIS A 23 1.38 4.82 -22.01
N ASP A 24 2.36 5.50 -21.43
CA ASP A 24 3.17 6.51 -22.12
C ASP A 24 4.27 5.88 -23.00
N GLU A 25 4.49 4.57 -22.91
CA GLU A 25 5.45 3.86 -23.75
C GLU A 25 4.89 3.56 -25.15
N PRO A 26 5.75 3.52 -26.19
CA PRO A 26 5.34 3.08 -27.52
C PRO A 26 4.66 1.72 -27.45
N ALA A 27 3.55 1.53 -28.18
CA ALA A 27 2.71 0.33 -28.04
C ALA A 27 3.45 -1.01 -28.17
N HIS A 28 4.53 -1.08 -28.95
CA HIS A 28 5.35 -2.28 -29.12
C HIS A 28 6.35 -2.55 -27.98
N LEU A 29 6.52 -1.59 -27.07
CA LEU A 29 7.34 -1.69 -25.86
C LEU A 29 6.49 -1.78 -24.59
N GLN A 30 5.19 -1.49 -24.68
CA GLN A 30 4.29 -1.56 -23.53
C GLN A 30 4.27 -2.97 -22.95
N GLY A 31 4.56 -3.05 -21.66
CA GLY A 31 4.64 -4.31 -20.94
C GLY A 31 4.67 -4.07 -19.44
N TRP A 32 4.32 -5.12 -18.69
CA TRP A 32 4.50 -5.13 -17.25
C TRP A 32 5.99 -5.22 -16.94
N ARG A 33 6.48 -4.30 -16.11
CA ARG A 33 7.82 -4.37 -15.54
C ARG A 33 7.73 -4.76 -14.08
N THR A 34 8.63 -5.66 -13.67
CA THR A 34 8.81 -6.03 -12.27
C THR A 34 9.86 -5.13 -11.65
N ILE A 35 9.45 -4.37 -10.63
CA ILE A 35 10.32 -3.50 -9.85
C ILE A 35 10.63 -4.22 -8.54
N LEU A 36 11.89 -4.63 -8.37
CA LEU A 36 12.39 -5.18 -7.12
C LEU A 36 12.63 -4.04 -6.12
N VAL A 37 11.76 -3.90 -5.12
CA VAL A 37 11.78 -2.75 -4.18
C VAL A 37 12.75 -2.94 -3.02
N THR A 38 14.00 -3.27 -3.32
CA THR A 38 15.08 -3.48 -2.32
C THR A 38 16.23 -2.49 -2.46
N GLY A 39 16.13 -1.52 -3.39
CA GLY A 39 17.14 -0.47 -3.55
C GLY A 39 17.09 0.52 -2.39
N SER A 40 18.22 1.12 -2.00
CA SER A 40 18.29 2.07 -0.88
C SER A 40 17.40 3.31 -1.06
N GLU A 41 17.11 3.68 -2.31
CA GLU A 41 16.18 4.77 -2.67
C GLU A 41 14.70 4.39 -2.45
N ASN A 42 14.39 3.10 -2.29
CA ASN A 42 13.03 2.65 -1.99
C ASN A 42 12.70 2.93 -0.52
N PRO A 43 11.42 3.23 -0.20
CA PRO A 43 11.01 3.52 1.16
C PRO A 43 11.50 2.48 2.18
N TYR A 44 12.03 2.96 3.30
CA TYR A 44 12.61 2.18 4.40
C TYR A 44 13.89 1.39 4.09
N MET A 45 14.18 1.05 2.83
CA MET A 45 15.23 0.07 2.47
C MET A 45 16.65 0.49 2.83
N ALA A 46 16.95 1.79 2.92
CA ALA A 46 18.24 2.29 3.40
C ALA A 46 18.60 1.84 4.83
N ASN A 47 17.63 1.39 5.62
CA ASN A 47 17.84 0.93 7.01
C ASN A 47 17.98 -0.59 7.14
N TRP A 48 17.90 -1.33 6.03
CA TRP A 48 17.88 -2.78 6.01
C TRP A 48 19.15 -3.34 5.33
N TRP A 49 18.98 -4.22 4.36
CA TRP A 49 20.04 -4.98 3.71
C TRP A 49 20.52 -4.32 2.42
N VAL A 50 21.57 -4.89 1.82
CA VAL A 50 22.00 -4.51 0.46
C VAL A 50 20.95 -4.89 -0.59
N PRO A 51 20.88 -4.17 -1.74
CA PRO A 51 19.89 -4.47 -2.79
C PRO A 51 19.92 -5.93 -3.24
N GLY A 52 18.74 -6.52 -3.41
CA GLY A 52 18.55 -7.95 -3.71
C GLY A 52 18.22 -8.81 -2.48
N CYS A 53 18.55 -8.35 -1.27
CA CYS A 53 18.15 -9.03 -0.04
C CYS A 53 16.73 -8.59 0.37
N VAL A 54 15.77 -9.50 0.21
CA VAL A 54 14.35 -9.23 0.48
C VAL A 54 14.04 -9.15 1.98
N ILE A 55 12.98 -8.40 2.29
CA ILE A 55 12.38 -8.32 3.63
C ILE A 55 11.03 -9.04 3.67
N GLY A 56 10.58 -9.40 4.86
CA GLY A 56 9.33 -10.12 5.10
C GLY A 56 8.25 -9.32 5.84
N TYR A 57 7.14 -10.00 6.13
CA TYR A 57 5.98 -9.44 6.84
C TYR A 57 6.35 -8.77 8.17
N GLU A 58 7.29 -9.33 8.92
CA GLU A 58 7.75 -8.80 10.21
C GLU A 58 8.33 -7.38 10.11
N HIS A 59 8.93 -7.04 8.97
CA HIS A 59 9.55 -5.74 8.75
C HIS A 59 8.51 -4.63 8.62
N THR A 60 7.27 -4.96 8.21
CA THR A 60 6.17 -4.00 8.13
C THR A 60 5.84 -3.41 9.51
N PHE A 61 5.90 -4.23 10.56
CA PHE A 61 5.68 -3.79 11.94
C PHE A 61 6.83 -2.92 12.46
N VAL A 62 8.07 -3.28 12.12
CA VAL A 62 9.24 -2.48 12.53
C VAL A 62 9.19 -1.11 11.87
N ASN A 63 8.88 -1.04 10.56
CA ASN A 63 8.72 0.21 9.83
C ASN A 63 7.58 1.06 10.41
N ALA A 64 6.42 0.46 10.69
CA ALA A 64 5.28 1.16 11.27
C ALA A 64 5.59 1.71 12.68
N LEU A 65 6.30 0.95 13.51
CA LEU A 65 6.73 1.41 14.84
C LEU A 65 7.75 2.55 14.75
N ALA A 66 8.71 2.47 13.82
CA ALA A 66 9.68 3.53 13.59
C ALA A 66 9.01 4.84 13.18
N ASP A 67 8.03 4.77 12.27
CA ASP A 67 7.23 5.92 11.86
C ASP A 67 6.42 6.50 13.03
N PHE A 68 5.79 5.65 13.84
CA PHE A 68 5.05 6.09 15.03
C PHE A 68 5.95 6.85 16.02
N LEU A 69 7.11 6.28 16.38
CA LEU A 69 8.04 6.92 17.30
C LEU A 69 8.54 8.27 16.77
N LYS A 70 8.84 8.35 15.47
CA LYS A 70 9.24 9.58 14.80
C LYS A 70 8.11 10.63 14.78
N GLY A 71 6.86 10.20 14.61
CA GLY A 71 5.68 11.07 14.72
C GLY A 71 5.52 11.65 16.12
N VAL A 72 5.68 10.80 17.15
CA VAL A 72 5.64 11.23 18.57
C VAL A 72 6.74 12.24 18.88
N GLU A 73 7.97 12.00 18.43
CA GLU A 73 9.10 12.91 18.62
C GLU A 73 8.83 14.30 18.02
N LYS A 74 8.24 14.34 16.82
CA LYS A 74 7.98 15.58 16.09
C LYS A 74 6.66 16.27 16.45
N GLY A 75 5.78 15.59 17.19
CA GLY A 75 4.40 16.04 17.39
C GLY A 75 3.59 16.07 16.09
N GLU A 76 3.97 15.26 15.10
CA GLU A 76 3.30 15.17 13.80
C GLU A 76 2.27 14.04 13.80
N ARG A 77 1.11 14.29 13.19
CA ARG A 77 0.07 13.26 13.01
C ARG A 77 0.58 12.20 12.02
N LEU A 78 0.72 10.96 12.50
CA LEU A 78 0.96 9.80 11.65
C LEU A 78 -0.38 9.20 11.19
N ARG A 79 -0.40 8.60 10.00
CA ARG A 79 -1.50 7.75 9.51
C ARG A 79 -1.01 6.32 9.30
N PRO A 80 -1.89 5.30 9.47
CA PRO A 80 -3.30 5.44 9.86
C PRO A 80 -3.47 5.79 11.35
N ASP A 81 -4.50 6.57 11.67
CA ASP A 81 -4.92 6.85 13.04
C ASP A 81 -6.37 6.40 13.33
N PHE A 82 -6.91 6.78 14.48
CA PHE A 82 -8.26 6.37 14.88
C PHE A 82 -9.36 6.92 13.97
N ARG A 83 -9.14 8.05 13.30
CA ARG A 83 -10.11 8.58 12.35
C ARG A 83 -10.09 7.75 11.06
N ASP A 84 -8.91 7.40 10.56
CA ASP A 84 -8.78 6.49 9.42
C ASP A 84 -9.40 5.10 9.74
N ALA A 85 -9.24 4.62 10.97
CA ALA A 85 -9.86 3.38 11.44
C ALA A 85 -11.40 3.47 11.50
N LEU A 86 -11.95 4.59 11.97
CA LEU A 86 -13.40 4.83 11.98
C LEU A 86 -13.99 4.82 10.56
N GLU A 87 -13.31 5.48 9.61
CA GLU A 87 -13.73 5.50 8.21
C GLU A 87 -13.69 4.09 7.58
N THR A 88 -12.67 3.30 7.91
CA THR A 88 -12.59 1.88 7.49
C THR A 88 -13.72 1.05 8.08
N GLN A 89 -14.07 1.29 9.35
CA GLN A 89 -15.15 0.58 10.03
C GLN A 89 -16.53 0.90 9.42
N ALA A 90 -16.78 2.15 9.04
CA ALA A 90 -18.03 2.55 8.37
C ALA A 90 -18.23 1.82 7.03
N ILE A 91 -17.14 1.57 6.29
CA ILE A 91 -17.18 0.76 5.07
C ILE A 91 -17.51 -0.70 5.40
N ALA A 92 -16.89 -1.28 6.43
CA ALA A 92 -17.17 -2.66 6.85
C ALA A 92 -18.65 -2.84 7.25
N GLU A 93 -19.22 -1.88 7.98
CA GLU A 93 -20.64 -1.86 8.34
C GLU A 93 -21.56 -1.81 7.11
N ALA A 94 -21.26 -0.94 6.14
CA ALA A 94 -22.02 -0.86 4.89
C ALA A 94 -21.98 -2.17 4.09
N VAL A 95 -20.86 -2.90 4.11
CA VAL A 95 -20.75 -4.23 3.47
C VAL A 95 -21.67 -5.24 4.16
N PHE A 96 -21.73 -5.26 5.49
CA PHE A 96 -22.64 -6.14 6.23
C PHE A 96 -24.11 -5.82 5.95
N GLU A 97 -24.48 -4.54 5.95
CA GLU A 97 -25.85 -4.10 5.65
C GLU A 97 -26.24 -4.45 4.20
N SER A 98 -25.34 -4.20 3.25
CA SER A 98 -25.56 -4.53 1.84
C SER A 98 -25.78 -6.04 1.65
N THR A 99 -25.03 -6.87 2.37
CA THR A 99 -25.18 -8.33 2.34
C THR A 99 -26.53 -8.77 2.92
N ALA A 100 -26.97 -8.14 4.02
CA ALA A 100 -28.23 -8.49 4.67
C ALA A 100 -29.46 -8.07 3.86
N THR A 101 -29.38 -6.94 3.15
CA THR A 101 -30.52 -6.34 2.45
C THR A 101 -30.58 -6.69 0.96
N GLY A 102 -29.46 -7.10 0.36
CA GLY A 102 -29.31 -7.26 -1.08
C GLY A 102 -29.34 -5.93 -1.85
N GLN A 103 -29.18 -4.80 -1.15
CA GLN A 103 -29.23 -3.46 -1.72
C GLN A 103 -27.85 -2.79 -1.66
N ARG A 104 -27.66 -1.78 -2.52
CA ARG A 104 -26.47 -0.92 -2.43
C ARG A 104 -26.63 0.01 -1.23
N VAL A 105 -25.61 0.05 -0.38
CA VAL A 105 -25.56 0.89 0.82
C VAL A 105 -24.39 1.87 0.67
N ASN A 106 -24.62 3.13 0.99
CA ASN A 106 -23.56 4.12 1.08
C ASN A 106 -22.99 4.10 2.50
N PRO A 107 -21.67 3.97 2.69
CA PRO A 107 -21.06 4.10 4.01
C PRO A 107 -21.44 5.42 4.67
N ALA A 108 -21.73 5.38 5.97
CA ALA A 108 -21.95 6.57 6.76
C ALA A 108 -20.66 7.42 6.77
N ALA A 109 -20.81 8.74 6.61
CA ALA A 109 -19.71 9.70 6.61
C ALA A 109 -19.17 9.99 8.02
#